data_AF-A0AAN8BWD6-F1
#
_entry.id   AF-A0AAN8BWD6-F1
#
_cell.length_a   1.000
_cell.length_b   1.000
_cell.length_c   1.000
_cell.angle_alpha   90.00
_cell.angle_beta   90.00
_cell.angle_gamma   90.00
#
_symmetry.space_group_name_H-M   'P 1'
#
loop_
_entity.id
_entity.type
_entity.pdbx_description
1 polymer ?
#
loop_
_entity_poly.entity_id
_entity_poly.type
_entity_poly.pdbx_seq_one_letter_code
_entity_poly.pdbx_strand_id
1 'polypeptide(L)'
;MFAQSNGEAERHVQTVKQLLKKAKNTYLALLAYRATPLANGHSPAQLLMGRRLRTPVPQHPSLLTPELPDSTVVAAKERERRVKDTANFDKRHRVRDLS
;
A
#
# COMPACT_ATOMS: atom_id res chain seq x y z
N MET A 1 22.23 14.12 1.20
CA MET A 1 22.02 12.73 0.75
C MET A 1 20.82 12.18 1.52
N PHE A 2 19.67 12.02 0.85
CA PHE A 2 18.33 11.86 1.46
C PHE A 2 18.01 10.41 1.86
N ALA A 3 18.71 9.85 2.84
CA ALA A 3 18.43 8.48 3.31
C ALA A 3 17.02 8.32 3.89
N GLN A 4 16.37 9.40 4.35
CA GLN A 4 15.06 9.35 4.99
C GLN A 4 13.87 9.37 3.99
N SER A 5 14.05 9.88 2.76
CA SER A 5 12.93 10.03 1.80
C SER A 5 12.57 8.74 1.04
N ASN A 6 13.51 7.79 0.92
CA ASN A 6 13.32 6.58 0.11
C ASN A 6 12.81 5.37 0.91
N GLY A 7 12.54 5.52 2.21
CA GLY A 7 12.16 4.41 3.08
C GLY A 7 10.91 3.64 2.62
N GLU A 8 9.92 4.34 2.03
CA GLU A 8 8.72 3.69 1.48
C GLU A 8 9.04 2.82 0.27
N ALA A 9 9.88 3.29 -0.65
CA ALA A 9 10.29 2.55 -1.83
C ALA A 9 11.11 1.31 -1.44
N GLU A 10 12.07 1.45 -0.51
CA GLU A 10 12.85 0.34 0.01
C GLU A 10 11.97 -0.72 0.70
N ARG A 11 11.01 -0.26 1.52
CA ARG A 11 10.05 -1.15 2.18
C ARG A 11 9.18 -1.90 1.18
N HIS A 12 8.79 -1.23 0.10
CA HIS A 12 8.04 -1.84 -0.99
C HIS A 12 8.88 -2.92 -1.68
N VAL A 13 10.12 -2.63 -2.06
CA VAL A 13 11.06 -3.59 -2.64
C VAL A 13 11.25 -4.81 -1.73
N GLN A 14 11.41 -4.58 -0.43
CA GLN A 14 11.51 -5.66 0.55
C GLN A 14 10.25 -6.54 0.57
N THR A 15 9.06 -5.92 0.52
CA THR A 15 7.78 -6.63 0.50
C THR A 15 7.64 -7.50 -0.75
N VAL A 16 7.96 -6.95 -1.92
CA VAL A 16 7.93 -7.69 -3.19
C VAL A 16 8.95 -8.83 -3.18
N LYS A 17 10.17 -8.61 -2.71
CA LYS A 17 11.17 -9.68 -2.57
C LYS A 17 10.68 -10.83 -1.68
N GLN A 18 10.08 -10.51 -0.53
CA GLN A 18 9.54 -11.53 0.37
C GLN A 18 8.35 -12.29 -0.24
N LEU A 19 7.48 -11.58 -0.97
CA LEU A 19 6.37 -12.17 -1.70
C LEU A 19 6.87 -13.17 -2.75
N LEU A 20 7.84 -12.77 -3.57
CA LEU A 20 8.42 -13.62 -4.61
C LEU A 20 9.14 -14.83 -4.04
N LYS A 21 9.86 -14.67 -2.91
CA LYS A 21 10.52 -15.79 -2.23
C LYS A 21 9.54 -16.88 -1.77
N LYS A 22 8.30 -16.50 -1.43
CA LYS A 22 7.24 -17.44 -0.97
C LYS A 22 6.40 -17.99 -2.13
N ALA A 23 6.45 -17.38 -3.30
CA ALA A 23 5.57 -17.69 -4.41
C ALA A 23 6.08 -18.90 -5.21
N LYS A 24 5.17 -19.86 -5.48
CA LYS A 24 5.41 -20.88 -6.51
C LYS A 24 5.27 -20.32 -7.93
N ASN A 25 4.38 -19.32 -8.10
CA ASN A 25 4.14 -18.63 -9.36
C ASN A 25 4.25 -17.11 -9.16
N THR A 26 5.30 -16.52 -9.73
CA THR A 26 5.62 -15.09 -9.65
C THR A 26 4.48 -14.20 -10.15
N TYR A 27 3.88 -14.55 -11.30
CA TYR A 27 2.83 -13.74 -11.91
C TYR A 27 1.56 -13.72 -11.05
N LEU A 28 1.17 -14.87 -10.51
CA LEU A 28 0.01 -14.96 -9.65
C LEU A 28 0.23 -14.21 -8.33
N ALA A 29 1.44 -14.26 -7.77
CA ALA A 29 1.77 -13.52 -6.56
C ALA A 29 1.71 -12.00 -6.78
N LEU A 30 2.26 -11.50 -7.89
CA LEU A 30 2.17 -10.08 -8.25
C LEU A 30 0.72 -9.65 -8.52
N LEU A 31 -0.07 -10.50 -9.19
CA LEU A 31 -1.51 -10.26 -9.40
C LEU A 31 -2.25 -10.14 -8.07
N ALA A 32 -2.01 -11.08 -7.15
CA ALA A 32 -2.60 -11.05 -5.81
C ALA A 32 -2.22 -9.76 -5.08
N TYR A 33 -0.93 -9.40 -5.03
CA TYR A 33 -0.49 -8.17 -4.39
C TYR A 33 -1.16 -6.91 -4.96
N ARG A 34 -1.30 -6.82 -6.28
CA ARG A 34 -1.98 -5.70 -6.96
C ARG A 34 -3.49 -5.64 -6.67
N ALA A 35 -4.10 -6.77 -6.34
CA ALA A 35 -5.54 -6.89 -6.06
C ALA A 35 -5.88 -6.80 -4.57
N THR A 36 -4.91 -7.03 -3.66
CA THR A 36 -5.13 -6.97 -2.21
C THR A 36 -5.24 -5.52 -1.73
N PRO A 37 -6.31 -5.16 -1.00
CA PRO A 37 -6.43 -3.83 -0.39
C PRO A 37 -5.30 -3.52 0.59
N LEU A 38 -4.83 -2.28 0.57
CA LEU A 38 -3.92 -1.73 1.57
C LEU A 38 -4.72 -1.26 2.80
N ALA A 39 -4.03 -0.72 3.82
CA ALA A 39 -4.67 -0.21 5.04
C ALA A 39 -5.68 0.93 4.77
N ASN A 40 -5.56 1.63 3.66
CA ASN A 40 -6.52 2.66 3.23
C ASN A 40 -7.81 2.08 2.63
N GLY A 41 -7.87 0.77 2.38
CA GLY A 41 -9.02 0.06 1.82
C GLY A 41 -9.00 -0.12 0.30
N HIS A 42 -7.99 0.41 -0.40
CA HIS A 42 -7.85 0.30 -1.86
C HIS A 42 -6.63 -0.54 -2.23
N SER A 43 -6.74 -1.32 -3.30
CA SER A 43 -5.60 -2.09 -3.81
C SER A 43 -4.65 -1.22 -4.64
N PRO A 44 -3.37 -1.62 -4.83
CA PRO A 44 -2.46 -0.90 -5.71
C PRO A 44 -3.00 -0.70 -7.13
N ALA A 45 -3.72 -1.69 -7.68
CA ALA A 45 -4.34 -1.56 -9.00
C ALA A 45 -5.49 -0.53 -9.01
N GLN A 46 -6.27 -0.43 -7.94
CA GLN A 46 -7.31 0.59 -7.83
C GLN A 46 -6.73 2.00 -7.75
N LEU A 47 -5.65 2.18 -6.98
CA LEU A 47 -4.99 3.48 -6.84
C LEU A 47 -4.29 3.91 -8.14
N LEU A 48 -3.70 2.97 -8.88
CA LEU A 48 -2.96 3.28 -10.11
C LEU A 48 -3.85 3.36 -11.37
N MET A 49 -4.85 2.48 -11.49
CA MET A 49 -5.64 2.29 -12.71
C MET A 49 -7.14 2.52 -12.52
N GLY A 50 -7.61 2.85 -11.31
CA GLY A 50 -9.03 3.05 -11.05
C GLY A 50 -9.88 1.80 -11.25
N ARG A 51 -9.31 0.59 -11.13
CA ARG A 51 -10.08 -0.66 -11.32
C ARG A 51 -9.57 -1.81 -10.47
N ARG A 52 -10.46 -2.75 -10.18
CA ARG A 52 -10.09 -4.05 -9.62
C ARG A 52 -9.68 -5.00 -10.73
N LEU A 53 -8.65 -5.80 -10.46
CA LEU A 53 -8.19 -6.83 -11.39
C LEU A 53 -8.98 -8.11 -11.20
N ARG A 54 -9.27 -8.81 -12.29
CA ARG A 54 -9.81 -10.16 -12.24
C ARG A 54 -8.74 -11.09 -11.66
N THR A 55 -9.08 -11.79 -10.59
CA THR A 55 -8.21 -12.76 -9.93
C THR A 55 -8.83 -14.16 -9.99
N PRO A 56 -8.10 -15.24 -9.65
CA PRO A 56 -8.69 -16.57 -9.55
C PRO A 56 -9.74 -16.69 -8.44
N VAL A 57 -9.76 -15.74 -7.49
CA VAL A 57 -10.80 -15.68 -6.45
C VAL A 57 -12.08 -15.15 -7.08
N PRO A 58 -13.22 -15.85 -6.90
CA PRO A 58 -14.51 -15.36 -7.37
C PRO A 58 -14.82 -13.97 -6.81
N GLN A 59 -15.25 -13.06 -7.68
CA GLN A 59 -15.65 -11.71 -7.32
C GLN A 59 -16.97 -11.39 -8.01
N HIS A 60 -17.79 -10.56 -7.38
CA HIS A 60 -19.01 -10.09 -7.99
C HIS A 60 -18.68 -9.23 -9.23
N PRO A 61 -19.31 -9.43 -10.39
CA PRO A 61 -18.98 -8.71 -11.63
C PRO A 61 -19.04 -7.19 -11.51
N SER A 62 -19.96 -6.67 -10.68
CA SER A 62 -20.05 -5.22 -10.42
C SER A 62 -18.81 -4.62 -9.75
N LEU A 63 -17.94 -5.44 -9.14
CA LEU A 63 -16.69 -4.94 -8.56
C LEU A 63 -15.59 -4.75 -9.61
N LEU A 64 -15.78 -5.30 -10.82
CA LEU A 64 -14.82 -5.20 -11.93
C LEU A 64 -15.08 -3.99 -12.83
N THR A 65 -16.17 -3.25 -12.61
CA THR A 65 -16.40 -1.98 -13.29
C THR A 65 -15.36 -0.95 -12.79
N PRO A 66 -14.59 -0.31 -13.68
CA PRO A 66 -13.65 0.71 -13.30
C PRO A 66 -14.34 1.88 -12.59
N GLU A 67 -13.79 2.27 -11.45
CA GLU A 67 -14.22 3.39 -10.64
C GLU A 67 -12.99 4.01 -9.97
N LEU A 68 -12.78 5.31 -10.17
CA LEU A 68 -11.69 6.02 -9.53
C LEU A 68 -12.01 6.24 -8.06
N PRO A 69 -11.11 5.87 -7.13
CA PRO A 69 -11.31 6.14 -5.72
C PRO A 69 -11.28 7.65 -5.44
N ASP A 70 -12.12 8.09 -4.50
CA ASP A 70 -12.11 9.49 -4.05
C ASP A 70 -10.75 9.83 -3.44
N SER A 71 -10.02 10.71 -4.13
CA SER A 71 -8.66 11.10 -3.77
C SER A 71 -8.61 11.81 -2.41
N THR A 72 -9.68 12.53 -2.03
CA THR A 72 -9.76 13.24 -0.75
C THR A 72 -9.85 12.26 0.41
N VAL A 73 -10.66 11.22 0.27
CA VAL A 73 -10.82 10.15 1.28
C VAL A 73 -9.54 9.34 1.42
N VAL A 74 -8.91 8.98 0.30
CA VAL A 74 -7.63 8.26 0.31
C VAL A 74 -6.55 9.13 0.98
N ALA A 75 -6.43 10.39 0.59
CA ALA A 75 -5.45 11.31 1.16
C ALA A 75 -5.65 11.51 2.67
N ALA A 76 -6.90 11.61 3.13
CA ALA A 76 -7.21 11.73 4.55
C ALA A 76 -6.73 10.49 5.34
N LYS A 77 -7.01 9.28 4.86
CA LYS A 77 -6.54 8.04 5.51
C LYS A 77 -5.02 7.90 5.51
N GLU A 78 -4.37 8.22 4.39
CA GLU A 78 -2.90 8.19 4.30
C GLU A 78 -2.28 9.23 5.25
N ARG A 79 -2.88 10.41 5.38
CA ARG A 79 -2.42 11.45 6.32
C ARG A 79 -2.55 10.98 7.77
N GLU A 80 -3.71 10.43 8.14
CA GLU A 80 -3.92 9.88 9.48
C GLU A 80 -2.87 8.82 9.82
N ARG A 81 -2.56 7.94 8.85
CA ARG A 81 -1.54 6.92 9.01
C ARG A 81 -0.15 7.49 9.16
N ARG A 82 0.24 8.48 8.33
CA ARG A 82 1.53 9.16 8.47
C ARG A 82 1.70 9.82 9.83
N VAL A 83 0.67 10.48 10.35
CA VAL A 83 0.70 11.09 11.69
C VAL A 83 0.93 10.01 12.77
N LYS A 84 0.23 8.87 12.67
CA LYS A 84 0.44 7.75 13.59
C LYS A 84 1.85 7.16 13.49
N ASP A 85 2.36 6.99 12.28
CA ASP A 85 3.69 6.45 12.03
C ASP A 85 4.79 7.38 12.56
N THR A 86 4.63 8.69 12.36
CA THR A 86 5.50 9.72 12.96
C THR A 86 5.45 9.68 14.48
N ALA A 87 4.27 9.71 15.10
CA ALA A 87 4.15 9.65 16.56
C ALA A 87 4.77 8.37 17.16
N ASN A 88 4.60 7.22 16.48
CA ASN A 88 5.21 5.96 16.89
C ASN A 88 6.75 6.00 16.74
N PHE A 89 7.25 6.59 15.66
CA PHE A 89 8.68 6.77 15.44
C PHE A 89 9.29 7.67 16.52
N ASP A 90 8.67 8.82 16.80
CA ASP A 90 9.15 9.79 17.78
C ASP A 90 9.18 9.19 19.19
N LYS A 91 8.11 8.48 19.57
CA LYS A 91 8.03 7.74 20.83
C LYS A 91 9.15 6.69 20.95
N ARG A 92 9.39 5.93 19.88
CA ARG A 92 10.42 4.87 19.85
C ARG A 92 11.84 5.43 19.96
N HIS A 93 12.10 6.58 19.33
CA HIS A 93 13.42 7.20 19.32
C HIS A 93 13.61 8.28 20.38
N ARG A 94 12.60 8.48 21.26
CA ARG A 94 12.59 9.49 22.33
C ARG A 94 12.94 10.88 21.80
N VAL A 95 12.39 11.23 20.64
CA VAL A 95 12.60 12.53 20.02
C VAL A 95 12.05 13.60 20.97
N ARG A 96 12.84 14.64 21.23
CA ARG A 96 12.46 15.80 22.02
C ARG A 96 12.56 17.01 21.13
N ASP A 97 11.58 17.91 21.22
CA ASP A 97 11.68 19.21 20.57
C ASP A 97 12.85 19.98 21.19
N LEU A 98 13.74 20.46 20.33
CA LEU A 98 14.80 21.39 20.72
C LEU A 98 14.12 22.73 20.97
N SER A 99 13.87 23.04 22.25
CA SER A 99 13.46 24.37 22.71
C SER A 99 14.67 25.28 22.85
#